data_AF-A0A7V7DQU6-F1
#
_entry.id   AF-A0A7V7DQU6-F1
#
_cell.length_a   1.000
_cell.length_b   1.000
_cell.length_c   1.000
_cell.angle_alpha   90.00
_cell.angle_beta   90.00
_cell.angle_gamma   90.00
#
_symmetry.space_group_name_H-M   'P 1'
#
loop_
_entity.id
_entity.type
_entity.pdbx_description
1 polymer ?
#
loop_
_entity_poly.entity_id
_entity_poly.type
_entity_poly.pdbx_seq_one_letter_code
_entity_poly.pdbx_strand_id
1 'polypeptide(L)'
;MPISTDQDAGLAEATAASILVMQKAVVDWCLRGPCDSGSTDIPVAELVLPASYGISSGLHARADGHRVWTYVEAPAVNMHLIAVCLENLTAGRSATGLSFVYNGQVTLLTRRLLPVPLPNSVPANVVLVIETVKA
;
A
#
# COMPACT_ATOMS: atom_id res chain seq x y z
N MET A 1 27.30 11.59 12.85
CA MET A 1 27.44 10.15 13.11
C MET A 1 26.69 9.40 12.03
N PRO A 2 27.32 8.60 11.15
CA PRO A 2 26.61 7.86 10.13
C PRO A 2 26.12 6.55 10.75
N ILE A 3 24.98 6.61 11.42
CA ILE A 3 24.13 5.44 11.60
C ILE A 3 23.19 5.49 10.38
N SER A 4 22.68 4.33 9.92
CA SER A 4 21.43 4.28 9.14
C SER A 4 21.56 4.18 7.61
N THR A 5 22.19 3.14 7.08
CA THR A 5 21.80 2.61 5.76
C THR A 5 21.17 1.24 5.89
N ASP A 6 21.79 0.35 6.68
CA ASP A 6 21.31 -1.02 6.85
C ASP A 6 20.05 -1.09 7.74
N GLN A 7 19.99 -0.23 8.77
CA GLN A 7 18.82 -0.12 9.63
C GLN A 7 17.61 0.46 8.88
N ASP A 8 17.81 1.47 8.03
CA ASP A 8 16.76 2.02 7.19
C ASP A 8 16.31 1.03 6.11
N ALA A 9 17.23 0.25 5.55
CA ALA A 9 16.88 -0.82 4.62
C ALA A 9 16.00 -1.89 5.28
N GLY A 10 16.37 -2.35 6.49
CA GLY A 10 15.56 -3.32 7.24
C GLY A 10 14.18 -2.79 7.63
N LEU A 11 14.09 -1.52 8.03
CA LEU A 11 12.81 -0.87 8.34
C LEU A 11 11.94 -0.67 7.08
N ALA A 12 12.55 -0.31 5.95
CA ALA A 12 11.85 -0.17 4.67
C ALA A 12 11.30 -1.52 4.19
N GLU A 13 12.08 -2.59 4.30
CA GLU A 13 11.65 -3.95 3.94
C GLU A 13 10.53 -4.44 4.86
N ALA A 14 10.65 -4.23 6.17
CA ALA A 14 9.60 -4.57 7.11
C ALA A 14 8.29 -3.79 6.84
N THR A 15 8.39 -2.49 6.53
CA THR A 15 7.24 -1.67 6.16
C THR A 15 6.59 -2.16 4.87
N ALA A 16 7.39 -2.45 3.85
CA ALA A 16 6.92 -3.00 2.57
C ALA A 16 6.22 -4.35 2.75
N ALA A 17 6.79 -5.25 3.54
CA ALA A 17 6.18 -6.54 3.84
C ALA A 17 4.85 -6.38 4.59
N SER A 18 4.78 -5.47 5.57
CA SER A 18 3.54 -5.16 6.29
C SER A 18 2.46 -4.60 5.37
N ILE A 19 2.80 -3.73 4.41
CA ILE A 19 1.85 -3.24 3.40
C ILE A 19 1.30 -4.41 2.57
N LEU A 20 2.14 -5.36 2.13
CA LEU A 20 1.69 -6.51 1.32
C LEU A 20 0.84 -7.51 2.11
N VAL A 21 1.17 -7.75 3.37
CA VAL A 21 0.38 -8.62 4.25
C VAL A 21 -0.98 -7.98 4.53
N MET A 22 -0.99 -6.68 4.82
CA MET A 22 -2.22 -5.90 4.97
C MET A 22 -3.07 -5.94 3.69
N GLN A 23 -2.45 -5.74 2.54
CA GLN A 23 -3.13 -5.78 1.24
C GLN A 23 -3.86 -7.11 1.03
N LYS A 24 -3.24 -8.26 1.35
CA LYS A 24 -3.92 -9.56 1.26
C LYS A 24 -5.08 -9.69 2.24
N ALA A 25 -4.90 -9.28 3.49
CA ALA A 25 -5.97 -9.32 4.48
C ALA A 25 -7.17 -8.44 4.07
N VAL A 26 -6.89 -7.28 3.48
CA VAL A 26 -7.88 -6.36 2.90
C VAL A 26 -8.62 -7.00 1.72
N VAL A 27 -7.90 -7.61 0.78
CA VAL A 27 -8.52 -8.31 -0.36
C VAL A 27 -9.42 -9.43 0.14
N ASP A 28 -8.94 -10.26 1.07
CA ASP A 28 -9.71 -11.35 1.64
C ASP A 28 -10.95 -10.86 2.43
N TRP A 29 -10.86 -9.69 3.07
CA TRP A 29 -12.00 -9.05 3.72
C TRP A 29 -13.03 -8.58 2.68
N CYS A 30 -12.57 -7.92 1.61
CA CYS A 30 -13.44 -7.49 0.52
C CYS A 30 -14.09 -8.64 -0.26
N LEU A 31 -13.39 -9.77 -0.41
CA LEU A 31 -13.95 -10.98 -1.03
C LEU A 31 -15.06 -11.61 -0.19
N ARG A 32 -14.99 -11.46 1.15
CA ARG A 32 -15.98 -11.97 2.11
C ARG A 32 -17.07 -10.97 2.47
N GLY A 33 -16.92 -9.70 2.07
CA GLY A 33 -17.66 -8.56 2.63
C GLY A 33 -18.17 -7.55 1.57
N PRO A 34 -18.49 -6.31 2.00
CA PRO A 34 -19.37 -5.38 1.31
C PRO A 34 -18.66 -4.43 0.32
N CYS A 35 -17.50 -4.78 -0.24
CA CYS A 35 -16.79 -3.91 -1.21
C CYS A 35 -17.51 -3.80 -2.58
N ASP A 36 -18.81 -4.03 -2.61
CA ASP A 36 -19.65 -4.13 -3.79
C ASP A 36 -20.15 -2.73 -4.17
N SER A 37 -19.31 -2.04 -4.96
CA SER A 37 -19.57 -0.79 -5.72
C SER A 37 -19.44 0.56 -5.01
N GLY A 38 -19.23 0.58 -3.68
CA GLY A 38 -19.05 1.81 -2.92
C GLY A 38 -17.60 2.17 -2.60
N SER A 39 -17.40 3.39 -2.10
CA SER A 39 -16.15 3.81 -1.46
C SER A 39 -16.27 3.52 0.04
N THR A 40 -15.37 2.74 0.62
CA THR A 40 -15.46 2.31 2.03
C THR A 40 -14.07 2.21 2.64
N ASP A 41 -13.89 2.86 3.79
CA ASP A 41 -12.69 2.70 4.60
C ASP A 41 -12.72 1.35 5.30
N ILE A 42 -11.62 0.63 5.21
CA ILE A 42 -11.52 -0.73 5.74
C ILE A 42 -10.96 -0.65 7.16
N PRO A 43 -11.61 -1.26 8.15
CA PRO A 43 -11.16 -1.19 9.54
C PRO A 43 -9.90 -2.06 9.71
N VAL A 44 -8.73 -1.50 9.38
CA VAL A 44 -7.44 -2.21 9.42
C VAL A 44 -7.17 -2.86 10.79
N ALA A 45 -7.65 -2.24 11.87
CA ALA A 45 -7.52 -2.74 13.24
C ALA A 45 -8.32 -4.03 13.51
N GLU A 46 -9.34 -4.32 12.69
CA GLU A 46 -10.16 -5.53 12.80
C GLU A 46 -9.65 -6.66 11.90
N LEU A 47 -8.65 -6.40 11.05
CA LEU A 47 -8.07 -7.40 10.17
C LEU A 47 -7.15 -8.35 10.95
N VAL A 48 -7.35 -9.64 10.74
CA VAL A 48 -6.49 -10.68 11.33
C VAL A 48 -5.20 -10.75 10.52
N LEU A 49 -4.12 -10.20 11.07
CA LEU A 49 -2.77 -10.33 10.51
C LEU A 49 -1.99 -11.44 11.22
N PRO A 50 -1.00 -12.08 10.57
CA PRO A 50 -0.09 -12.99 11.26
C PRO A 50 0.67 -12.24 12.36
N ALA A 51 0.91 -12.89 13.51
CA ALA A 51 1.44 -12.25 14.72
C ALA A 51 2.81 -11.55 14.56
N SER A 52 3.59 -11.92 13.54
CA SER A 52 4.87 -11.29 13.21
C SER A 52 4.73 -9.97 12.44
N TYR A 53 3.54 -9.65 11.93
CA TYR A 53 3.25 -8.44 11.19
C TYR A 53 2.32 -7.56 12.04
N GLY A 54 2.92 -6.63 12.78
CA GLY A 54 2.14 -5.61 13.46
C GLY A 54 1.50 -4.66 12.45
N ILE A 55 0.30 -4.17 12.76
CA ILE A 55 -0.25 -3.02 12.03
C ILE A 55 0.65 -1.84 12.36
N SER A 56 1.51 -1.45 11.42
CA SER A 56 2.27 -0.21 11.53
C SER A 56 1.30 0.94 11.75
N SER A 57 1.59 1.81 12.72
CA SER A 57 0.91 3.09 12.83
C SER A 57 1.00 3.80 11.48
N GLY A 58 -0.13 4.25 10.95
CA GLY A 58 -0.20 4.89 9.64
C GLY A 58 -0.48 3.95 8.46
N LEU A 59 -0.73 2.65 8.66
CA LEU A 59 -1.32 1.81 7.61
C LEU A 59 -2.83 2.09 7.51
N HIS A 60 -3.27 2.30 6.28
CA HIS A 60 -4.66 2.54 5.94
C HIS A 60 -5.06 1.69 4.75
N ALA A 61 -6.34 1.37 4.69
CA ALA A 61 -6.89 0.63 3.57
C ALA A 61 -8.27 1.17 3.19
N ARG A 62 -8.52 1.24 1.89
CA ARG A 62 -9.79 1.70 1.34
C ARG A 62 -10.20 0.86 0.14
N ALA A 63 -11.47 0.49 0.08
CA ALA A 63 -12.10 -0.01 -1.13
C ALA A 63 -12.75 1.16 -1.89
N ASP A 64 -12.58 1.19 -3.21
CA ASP A 64 -13.31 2.09 -4.10
C ASP A 64 -13.77 1.32 -5.35
N GLY A 65 -15.06 0.99 -5.37
CA GLY A 65 -15.59 0.05 -6.35
C GLY A 65 -14.89 -1.31 -6.22
N HIS A 66 -14.35 -1.83 -7.31
CA HIS A 66 -13.68 -3.13 -7.32
C HIS A 66 -12.19 -3.07 -7.01
N ARG A 67 -11.65 -1.92 -6.60
CA ARG A 67 -10.24 -1.77 -6.26
C ARG A 67 -10.08 -1.55 -4.77
N VAL A 68 -9.05 -2.16 -4.22
CA VAL A 68 -8.56 -1.90 -2.87
C VAL A 68 -7.23 -1.19 -2.93
N TRP A 69 -7.06 -0.24 -2.02
CA TRP A 69 -5.93 0.64 -1.89
C TRP A 69 -5.37 0.48 -0.48
N THR A 70 -4.18 -0.09 -0.34
CA THR A 70 -3.48 -0.15 0.94
C THR A 70 -2.30 0.79 0.90
N TYR A 71 -2.20 1.71 1.86
CA TYR A 71 -1.17 2.74 1.85
C TYR A 71 -0.64 3.03 3.24
N VAL A 72 0.56 3.62 3.29
CA VAL A 72 1.17 4.10 4.54
C VAL A 72 1.29 5.63 4.52
N GLU A 73 0.76 6.27 5.56
CA GLU A 73 0.95 7.69 5.82
C GLU A 73 2.15 7.92 6.75
N ALA A 74 2.88 9.01 6.49
CA ALA A 74 4.00 9.46 7.31
C ALA A 74 4.94 8.34 7.82
N PRO A 75 5.48 7.48 6.93
CA PRO A 75 6.34 6.38 7.38
C PRO A 75 7.59 6.93 8.07
N ALA A 76 8.04 6.21 9.10
CA ALA A 76 9.25 6.55 9.85
C ALA A 76 10.55 6.43 9.02
N VAL A 77 10.47 5.83 7.83
CA VAL A 77 11.56 5.60 6.89
C VAL A 77 11.23 6.19 5.53
N ASN A 78 12.26 6.45 4.72
CA ASN A 78 12.13 7.05 3.40
C ASN A 78 11.16 6.27 2.48
N MET A 79 10.12 6.96 1.99
CA MET A 79 9.11 6.42 1.07
C MET A 79 9.70 5.78 -0.20
N HIS A 80 10.80 6.33 -0.72
CA HIS A 80 11.48 5.77 -1.89
C HIS A 80 12.07 4.39 -1.60
N LEU A 81 12.67 4.20 -0.41
CA LEU A 81 13.23 2.90 -0.02
C LEU A 81 12.13 1.85 0.16
N ILE A 82 11.03 2.20 0.84
CA ILE A 82 9.88 1.29 1.01
C ILE A 82 9.37 0.82 -0.36
N ALA A 83 9.26 1.75 -1.30
CA ALA A 83 8.72 1.46 -2.61
C ALA A 83 9.65 0.57 -3.45
N VAL A 84 10.98 0.76 -3.37
CA VAL A 84 11.97 -0.16 -3.96
C VAL A 84 11.85 -1.55 -3.34
N CYS A 85 11.70 -1.64 -2.01
CA CYS A 85 11.47 -2.92 -1.33
C CYS A 85 10.17 -3.59 -1.79
N LEU A 86 9.07 -2.83 -1.95
CA LEU A 86 7.81 -3.35 -2.48
C LEU A 86 7.97 -3.92 -3.89
N GLU A 87 8.65 -3.20 -4.79
CA GLU A 87 8.91 -3.65 -6.16
C GLU A 87 9.72 -4.96 -6.19
N ASN A 88 10.74 -5.05 -5.32
CA ASN A 88 11.55 -6.27 -5.17
C ASN A 88 10.71 -7.44 -4.63
N LEU A 89 9.90 -7.20 -3.59
CA LEU A 89 9.08 -8.23 -2.95
C LEU A 89 7.96 -8.77 -3.86
N THR A 90 7.45 -7.97 -4.79
CA THR A 90 6.44 -8.42 -5.76
C THR A 90 7.04 -8.92 -7.07
N ALA A 91 8.38 -8.98 -7.17
CA ALA A 91 9.11 -9.35 -8.39
C ALA A 91 8.63 -8.56 -9.63
N GLY A 92 8.24 -7.30 -9.43
CA GLY A 92 7.65 -6.45 -10.48
C GLY A 92 6.31 -6.93 -11.03
N ARG A 93 5.69 -7.98 -10.44
CA ARG A 93 4.38 -8.48 -10.84
C ARG A 93 3.29 -7.69 -10.10
N SER A 94 2.70 -6.76 -10.84
CA SER A 94 1.42 -6.09 -10.60
C SER A 94 1.41 -4.91 -9.62
N ALA A 95 1.19 -3.71 -10.18
CA ALA A 95 0.63 -2.51 -9.54
C ALA A 95 1.25 -2.03 -8.21
N THR A 96 2.45 -2.49 -7.90
CA THR A 96 3.19 -2.15 -6.67
C THR A 96 4.28 -1.16 -7.00
N GLY A 97 4.42 -0.14 -6.16
CA GLY A 97 5.64 0.67 -6.14
C GLY A 97 5.37 2.10 -6.52
N LEU A 98 5.29 2.94 -5.48
CA LEU A 98 5.09 4.38 -5.49
C LEU A 98 3.82 4.82 -6.23
N SER A 99 2.98 5.60 -5.56
CA SER A 99 2.10 6.53 -6.26
C SER A 99 2.47 7.90 -5.75
N PHE A 100 3.40 8.57 -6.44
CA PHE A 100 3.43 10.02 -6.33
C PHE A 100 2.13 10.52 -6.93
N VAL A 101 1.23 10.99 -6.08
CA VAL A 101 0.05 11.72 -6.53
C VAL A 101 0.52 13.09 -6.98
N TYR A 102 0.80 13.22 -8.27
CA TYR A 102 1.00 14.51 -8.91
C TYR A 102 -0.18 14.74 -9.84
N ASN A 103 -0.98 15.78 -9.59
CA ASN A 103 -2.22 16.08 -10.33
C ASN A 103 -3.26 14.93 -10.36
N GLY A 104 -3.37 14.12 -9.29
CA GLY A 104 -4.43 13.10 -9.17
C GLY A 104 -4.17 11.78 -9.92
N GLN A 105 -2.93 11.53 -10.38
CA GLN A 105 -2.55 10.31 -11.09
C GLN A 105 -1.54 9.46 -10.31
N VAL A 106 -1.61 8.14 -10.51
CA VAL A 106 -0.68 7.14 -9.95
C VAL A 106 0.59 7.02 -10.82
N THR A 107 1.76 7.26 -10.23
CA THR A 107 3.06 7.10 -10.92
C THR A 107 3.85 5.95 -10.34
N LEU A 108 3.96 4.83 -11.07
CA LEU A 108 4.78 3.69 -10.62
C LEU A 108 6.28 4.00 -10.65
N LEU A 109 7.03 3.38 -9.73
CA LEU A 109 8.51 3.39 -9.66
C LEU A 109 9.20 3.01 -10.97
N THR A 110 8.58 2.13 -11.76
CA THR A 110 9.06 1.71 -13.10
C THR A 110 8.99 2.81 -14.15
N ARG A 111 8.76 4.07 -13.75
CA ARG A 111 8.57 5.27 -14.61
C ARG A 111 7.43 5.14 -15.62
N ARG A 112 6.56 4.15 -15.47
CA ARG A 112 5.30 4.08 -16.23
C ARG A 112 4.21 4.77 -15.41
N LEU A 113 3.68 5.84 -15.97
CA LEU A 113 2.43 6.43 -15.50
C LEU A 113 1.32 5.42 -15.76
N LEU A 114 0.63 5.01 -14.70
CA LEU A 114 -0.63 4.31 -14.82
C LEU A 114 -1.72 5.36 -14.61
N PRO A 115 -2.52 5.70 -15.64
CA PRO A 115 -3.63 6.64 -15.48
C PRO A 115 -4.76 5.95 -14.71
N VAL A 116 -4.53 5.71 -13.42
CA VAL A 116 -5.53 5.22 -12.48
C VAL A 116 -5.95 6.40 -11.64
N PRO A 117 -7.22 6.86 -11.75
CA PRO A 117 -7.73 7.92 -10.90
C PRO A 117 -7.69 7.45 -9.44
N LEU A 118 -7.16 8.31 -8.57
CA LEU A 118 -7.14 8.06 -7.14
C LEU A 118 -8.50 8.41 -6.53
N PRO A 119 -8.99 7.62 -5.57
CA PRO A 119 -10.12 8.05 -4.74
C PRO A 119 -9.75 9.34 -4.00
N ASN A 120 -10.69 10.28 -3.86
CA ASN A 120 -10.47 11.60 -3.22
C ASN A 120 -9.95 11.53 -1.77
N SER A 121 -10.08 10.38 -1.13
CA SER A 121 -9.68 10.10 0.24
C SER A 121 -8.29 9.49 0.37
N VAL A 122 -7.68 9.00 -0.72
CA VAL A 122 -6.29 8.53 -0.69
C VAL A 122 -5.38 9.76 -0.71
N PRO A 123 -4.52 9.97 0.29
CA PRO A 123 -3.72 11.17 0.37
C PRO A 123 -2.72 11.27 -0.78
N ALA A 124 -2.31 12.49 -1.08
CA ALA A 124 -1.16 12.69 -1.94
C ALA A 124 0.14 12.26 -1.25
N ASN A 125 1.13 11.83 -2.05
CA ASN A 125 2.48 11.48 -1.59
C ASN A 125 2.54 10.32 -0.58
N VAL A 126 1.85 9.21 -0.87
CA VAL A 126 1.91 7.98 -0.07
C VAL A 126 2.51 6.83 -0.87
N VAL A 127 3.09 5.86 -0.15
CA VAL A 127 3.41 4.57 -0.75
C VAL A 127 2.18 3.69 -0.64
N LEU A 128 1.74 3.13 -1.76
CA LEU A 128 0.53 2.34 -1.82
C LEU A 128 0.67 1.09 -2.69
N VAL A 129 -0.26 0.18 -2.47
CA VAL A 129 -0.52 -1.01 -3.27
C VAL A 129 -1.98 -0.99 -3.69
N ILE A 130 -2.23 -1.39 -4.93
CA ILE A 130 -3.56 -1.43 -5.53
C ILE A 130 -3.82 -2.83 -6.02
N GLU A 131 -5.02 -3.34 -5.76
CA GLU A 131 -5.45 -4.61 -6.34
C GLU A 131 -6.92 -4.57 -6.72
N THR A 132 -7.27 -5.25 -7.80
CA THR A 132 -8.66 -5.43 -8.23
C THR A 132 -9.20 -6.70 -7.59
N VAL A 133 -10.30 -6.59 -6.84
CA VAL A 133 -10.89 -7.70 -6.07
C VAL A 133 -11.94 -8.48 -6.88
N LYS A 134 -12.68 -7.81 -7.76
CA LYS A 134 -13.69 -8.40 -8.65
C LYS A 134 -13.61 -7.74 -10.04
N ALA A 135 -13.85 -8.50 -11.12
CA ALA A 135 -13.84 -8.01 -12.50
C ALA A 135 -15.26 -7.97 -13.06
#